data_AF-A0A855MSE9-F1
#
_entry.id   AF-A0A855MSE9-F1
#
_cell.length_a   1.000
_cell.length_b   1.000
_cell.length_c   1.000
_cell.angle_alpha   90.00
_cell.angle_beta   90.00
_cell.angle_gamma   90.00
#
_symmetry.space_group_name_H-M   'P 1'
#
loop_
_entity.id
_entity.type
_entity.pdbx_description
1 polymer ?
#
loop_
_entity_poly.entity_id
_entity_poly.type
_entity_poly.pdbx_seq_one_letter_code
_entity_poly.pdbx_strand_id
1 'polypeptide(L)' 'DETEMTKTGNPYLRYYFIEAASSVKNYIPEFKEYYWKKYYEVATHQHKRALALTARKLVRLIFALLSKNRIYSNY' A
#
# COMPACT_ATOMS: atom_id res chain seq x y z
N ASP A 1 18.71 -10.49 -6.44
CA ASP A 1 17.99 -9.61 -7.38
C ASP A 1 17.53 -8.32 -6.74
N GLU A 2 18.07 -7.21 -7.23
CA GLU A 2 17.53 -5.87 -7.00
C GLU A 2 16.68 -5.49 -8.22
N THR A 3 15.38 -5.32 -8.01
CA THR A 3 14.48 -4.77 -9.02
C THR A 3 14.08 -3.37 -8.60
N GLU A 4 14.45 -2.39 -9.40
CA GLU A 4 14.08 -1.00 -9.14
C GLU A 4 12.58 -0.77 -9.30
N MET A 5 12.04 0.13 -8.49
CA MET A 5 10.66 0.58 -8.66
C MET A 5 10.59 1.54 -9.84
N THR A 6 9.83 1.18 -10.87
CA THR A 6 9.51 2.08 -11.98
C THR A 6 8.78 3.32 -11.46
N LYS A 7 9.41 4.49 -11.54
CA LYS A 7 8.92 5.76 -10.98
C LYS A 7 7.91 6.48 -11.89
N THR A 8 7.00 5.75 -12.52
CA THR A 8 5.98 6.29 -13.41
C THR A 8 4.86 7.03 -12.66
N GLY A 9 4.16 7.94 -13.35
CA GLY A 9 3.03 8.70 -12.80
C GLY A 9 3.43 9.91 -11.96
N ASN A 10 2.48 10.45 -11.20
CA ASN A 10 2.68 11.65 -10.40
C ASN A 10 3.56 11.37 -9.17
N PRO A 11 4.72 12.06 -9.02
CA PRO A 11 5.66 11.81 -7.92
C PRO A 11 5.08 12.19 -6.55
N TYR A 12 4.30 13.27 -6.45
CA TYR A 12 3.64 13.69 -5.21
C TYR A 12 2.61 12.66 -4.78
N LEU A 13 1.80 12.19 -5.72
CA LEU A 13 0.77 11.21 -5.43
C LEU A 13 1.37 9.90 -4.92
N ARG A 14 2.47 9.45 -5.52
CA ARG A 14 3.22 8.27 -5.06
C ARG A 14 3.74 8.46 -3.63
N TYR A 15 4.31 9.62 -3.32
CA TYR A 15 4.80 9.94 -1.98
C TYR A 15 3.66 9.86 -0.94
N TYR A 16 2.54 10.56 -1.20
CA TYR A 16 1.42 10.57 -0.27
C TYR A 16 0.75 9.20 -0.11
N PHE A 17 0.69 8.36 -1.16
CA PHE A 17 0.16 7.00 -1.00
C PHE A 17 1.05 6.09 -0.16
N ILE A 18 2.37 6.29 -0.19
CA ILE A 18 3.29 5.55 0.70
C ILE A 18 3.10 6.02 2.14
N GLU A 19 3.01 7.32 2.38
CA GLU A 19 2.73 7.88 3.71
C GLU A 19 1.37 7.39 4.25
N ALA A 20 0.32 7.44 3.41
CA ALA A 20 -0.99 6.92 3.76
C ALA A 20 -0.95 5.42 4.08
N ALA A 21 -0.19 4.62 3.33
CA ALA A 21 -0.01 3.20 3.63
C ALA A 21 0.69 2.96 4.97
N SER A 22 1.63 3.83 5.36
CA SER A 22 2.30 3.79 6.66
C SER A 22 1.35 4.08 7.82
N SER A 23 0.37 4.96 7.62
CA SER A 23 -0.70 5.21 8.58
C SER A 23 -1.71 4.06 8.60
N VAL A 24 -2.27 3.68 7.45
CA VAL A 24 -3.33 2.68 7.31
C VAL A 24 -2.95 1.32 7.90
N LYS A 25 -1.68 0.88 7.76
CA LYS A 25 -1.22 -0.38 8.37
C LYS A 25 -1.29 -0.40 9.90
N ASN A 26 -1.38 0.76 10.56
CA ASN A 26 -1.45 0.85 12.02
C ASN A 26 -2.91 0.82 12.51
N TYR A 27 -3.86 1.28 11.69
CA TYR A 27 -5.26 1.44 12.07
C TYR A 27 -6.20 0.38 11.47
N ILE A 28 -5.85 -0.21 10.34
CA ILE A 28 -6.70 -1.19 9.64
C ILE A 28 -6.04 -2.59 9.72
N PRO A 29 -6.62 -3.56 10.46
CA PRO A 29 -6.04 -4.88 10.67
C PRO A 29 -5.68 -5.62 9.38
N GLU A 30 -6.54 -5.55 8.36
CA GLU A 30 -6.33 -6.23 7.07
C GLU A 30 -5.09 -5.70 6.34
N PHE A 31 -4.79 -4.41 6.50
CA PHE A 31 -3.58 -3.80 5.94
C PHE A 31 -2.35 -4.07 6.80
N LYS A 32 -2.52 -4.18 8.13
CA LYS A 32 -1.45 -4.58 9.05
C LYS A 32 -0.95 -5.98 8.71
N GLU A 33 -1.87 -6.94 8.61
CA GLU A 33 -1.56 -8.33 8.26
C GLU A 33 -0.92 -8.43 6.89
N TYR A 34 -1.47 -7.73 5.89
CA TYR A 34 -0.89 -7.69 4.56
C TYR A 34 0.52 -7.11 4.56
N TYR A 35 0.76 -6.02 5.28
CA TYR A 35 2.09 -5.41 5.41
C TYR A 35 3.09 -6.39 6.02
N TRP A 36 2.76 -7.04 7.15
CA TRP A 36 3.67 -7.98 7.80
C TRP A 36 3.94 -9.21 6.95
N LYS A 37 2.91 -9.74 6.28
CA LYS A 37 3.10 -10.81 5.29
C LYS A 37 4.13 -10.43 4.24
N LYS A 38 4.00 -9.24 3.64
CA LYS A 38 4.95 -8.74 2.63
C LYS A 38 6.33 -8.40 3.19
N TYR A 39 6.41 -8.01 4.46
CA TYR A 39 7.66 -7.77 5.14
C TYR A 39 8.47 -9.05 5.30
N TYR A 40 7.83 -10.14 5.74
CA TYR A 40 8.50 -11.43 5.96
C TYR A 40 8.75 -12.23 4.67
N GLU A 41 8.01 -11.98 3.59
CA GLU A 41 8.24 -12.60 2.28
C GLU A 41 9.59 -12.20 1.63
N VAL A 42 10.25 -11.15 2.14
CA VAL A 42 11.40 -10.54 1.49
C VAL A 42 12.64 -10.55 2.40
N ALA A 43 13.81 -10.83 1.83
CA ALA A 43 15.09 -10.81 2.54
C ALA A 43 15.79 -9.45 2.56
N THR A 44 15.52 -8.56 1.59
CA THR A 44 16.19 -7.26 1.44
C THR A 44 15.21 -6.11 1.24
N HIS A 45 15.52 -4.94 1.82
CA HIS A 45 14.66 -3.76 1.75
C HIS A 45 13.20 -4.02 2.18
N GLN A 46 13.00 -4.89 3.18
CA GLN A 46 11.68 -5.40 3.58
C GLN A 46 10.69 -4.28 3.82
N HIS A 47 11.10 -3.26 4.58
CA HIS A 47 10.24 -2.14 4.93
C HIS A 47 9.75 -1.36 3.70
N LYS A 48 10.68 -0.95 2.83
CA LYS A 48 10.35 -0.17 1.61
C LYS A 48 9.48 -0.99 0.66
N ARG A 49 9.79 -2.28 0.46
CA ARG A 49 9.04 -3.16 -0.45
C ARG A 49 7.65 -3.47 0.10
N ALA A 50 7.54 -3.78 1.39
CA ALA A 50 6.26 -4.02 2.04
C ALA A 50 5.36 -2.78 1.96
N LEU A 51 5.88 -1.59 2.29
CA LEU A 51 5.12 -0.33 2.16
C LEU A 51 4.64 -0.06 0.74
N ALA A 52 5.51 -0.24 -0.27
CA ALA A 52 5.14 -0.03 -1.67
C ALA A 52 4.01 -0.98 -2.11
N LEU A 53 4.05 -2.24 -1.68
CA LEU A 53 3.00 -3.22 -1.96
C LEU A 53 1.70 -2.90 -1.23
N THR A 54 1.79 -2.44 0.02
CA THR A 54 0.63 -2.00 0.82
C THR A 54 -0.02 -0.77 0.20
N ALA A 55 0.76 0.23 -0.23
CA ALA A 55 0.26 1.40 -0.97
C ALA A 55 -0.46 0.98 -2.25
N ARG A 56 0.09 0.01 -3.00
CA ARG A 56 -0.57 -0.50 -4.21
C ARG A 56 -1.89 -1.21 -3.90
N LYS A 57 -2.00 -1.94 -2.78
CA LYS A 57 -3.26 -2.54 -2.32
C LYS A 57 -4.28 -1.45 -1.95
N LEU A 58 -3.84 -0.39 -1.27
CA LEU A 58 -4.67 0.74 -0.86
C LEU A 58 -5.24 1.48 -2.07
N VAL A 59 -4.41 1.81 -3.05
CA VAL A 59 -4.86 2.48 -4.30
C VAL A 59 -5.93 1.67 -5.02
N ARG A 60 -5.79 0.34 -5.07
CA ARG A 60 -6.81 -0.54 -5.67
C ARG A 60 -8.13 -0.50 -4.92
N LEU A 61 -8.10 -0.46 -3.59
CA LEU A 61 -9.30 -0.33 -2.78
C LEU A 61 -9.99 1.01 -3.05
N ILE A 62 -9.25 2.12 -3.00
CA ILE A 62 -9.79 3.47 -3.27
C ILE A 62 -10.42 3.51 -4.67
N PHE A 63 -9.72 3.00 -5.68
CA PHE A 63 -10.24 2.95 -7.05
C PHE A 63 -11.51 2.10 -7.16
N ALA A 64 -11.56 0.94 -6.50
CA ALA A 64 -12.75 0.07 -6.50
C ALA A 64 -13.95 0.71 -5.81
N LEU A 65 -13.72 1.50 -4.76
CA LEU A 65 -14.77 2.24 -4.05
C LEU A 65 -15.29 3.40 -4.90
N LEU A 66 -14.40 4.21 -5.45
CA LEU A 66 -14.75 5.35 -6.31
C LEU A 66 -15.48 4.90 -7.58
N SER A 67 -15.01 3.83 -8.24
CA SER A 67 -15.65 3.29 -9.45
C SER A 67 -17.07 2.75 -9.19
N LYS A 68 -17.36 2.32 -7.96
CA LYS A 68 -18.69 1.84 -7.55
C LYS A 68 -19.51 2.91 -6.84
N ASN A 69 -18.97 4.12 -6.69
CA ASN A 69 -19.53 5.21 -5.89
C ASN A 69 -19.95 4.75 -4.48
N ARG A 70 -19.08 3.97 -3.82
CA ARG A 70 -19.32 3.45 -2.46
C ARG A 70 -18.34 4.05 -1.47
N ILE A 71 -18.81 4.29 -0.26
CA ILE A 71 -17.95 4.62 0.88
C ILE A 71 -17.31 3.35 1.43
N TYR A 72 -16.16 3.51 2.07
CA TYR A 72 -15.53 2.42 2.81
C TYR A 72 -16.38 2.07 4.05
N SER A 73 -16.75 0.80 4.22
CA SER A 73 -17.40 0.28 5.43
C SER A 73 -16.59 -0.90 5.94
N ASN A 74 -16.26 -0.87 7.24
CA ASN A 74 -15.65 -1.97 7.97
C ASN A 74 -16.66 -2.74 8.85
N TYR A 75 -17.95 -2.44 8.67
CA TYR A 75 -19.08 -3.05 9.39
C TYR A 75 -20.09 -3.60 8.39
#